data_AF-A0A078REW7-F1
#
_entry.id   AF-A0A078REW7-F1
#
_cell.length_a   1.000
_cell.length_b   1.000
_cell.length_c   1.000
_cell.angle_alpha   90.00
_cell.angle_beta   90.00
_cell.angle_gamma   90.00
#
_symmetry.space_group_name_H-M   'P 1'
#
loop_
_entity.id
_entity.type
_entity.pdbx_description
1 polymer ?
#
loop_
_entity_poly.entity_id
_entity_poly.type
_entity_poly.pdbx_seq_one_letter_code
_entity_poly.pdbx_strand_id
1 'polypeptide(L)'
;MTEVQHLVYKHQTELRVKDEQIKSKRIIRWIVFVSVIICFVVALIYQRWINKKNNQQALYRQALQYADEKQNVMQQRIEENESALALLQDRENQNLDEIAQKEQLITQLKKEKLALRTWLFQQTSIYKKVMSLSDQQQVNKKIRKVMAAAELDKLKKTTFEIYADYISPLQAQYSQLTEDDLLVLCLQEAGISPLAISLCFGHTDTVALNQRKSRLKKKMSE
;
A
#
# COMPACT_ATOMS: atom_id res chain seq x y z
N MET A 1 -42.07 104.49 70.19
CA MET A 1 -40.90 103.57 70.09
C MET A 1 -41.36 102.32 69.33
N THR A 2 -41.67 102.40 68.02
CA THR A 2 -42.39 101.26 67.39
C THR A 2 -42.42 101.12 65.86
N GLU A 3 -41.59 101.82 65.06
CA GLU A 3 -41.60 101.63 63.58
C GLU A 3 -40.25 101.20 63.00
N VAL A 4 -39.16 101.86 63.40
CA VAL A 4 -37.81 101.55 62.88
C VAL A 4 -37.35 100.14 63.27
N GLN A 5 -37.62 99.70 64.50
CA GLN A 5 -37.29 98.32 64.94
C GLN A 5 -38.10 97.26 64.19
N HIS A 6 -39.36 97.55 63.87
CA HIS A 6 -40.21 96.65 63.09
C HIS A 6 -39.71 96.55 61.64
N LEU A 7 -39.27 97.67 61.05
CA LEU A 7 -38.71 97.71 59.70
C LEU A 7 -37.40 96.92 59.60
N VAL A 8 -36.49 97.09 60.57
CA VAL A 8 -35.22 96.35 60.64
C VAL A 8 -35.48 94.85 60.84
N TYR A 9 -36.39 94.48 61.74
CA TYR A 9 -36.76 93.09 61.96
C TYR A 9 -37.39 92.46 60.71
N LYS A 10 -38.30 93.17 60.03
CA LYS A 10 -38.90 92.73 58.76
C LYS A 10 -37.86 92.54 57.66
N HIS A 11 -36.90 93.46 57.55
CA HIS A 11 -35.87 93.36 56.53
C HIS A 11 -34.86 92.24 56.81
N GLN A 12 -34.49 92.04 58.08
CA GLN A 12 -33.58 90.97 58.51
C GLN A 12 -34.21 89.57 58.36
N THR A 13 -35.53 89.47 58.59
CA THR A 13 -36.30 88.25 58.33
C THR A 13 -36.44 87.98 56.82
N GLU A 14 -36.73 88.98 56.00
CA GLU A 14 -36.75 88.83 54.54
C GLU A 14 -35.40 88.39 53.96
N LEU A 15 -34.28 88.93 54.47
CA LEU A 15 -32.94 88.52 54.05
C LEU A 15 -32.62 87.07 54.44
N ARG A 16 -32.99 86.63 55.65
CA ARG A 16 -32.85 85.23 56.07
C ARG A 16 -33.68 84.29 55.21
N VAL A 17 -34.93 84.65 54.94
CA VAL A 17 -35.83 83.85 54.09
C VAL A 17 -35.27 83.72 52.67
N LYS A 18 -34.73 84.81 52.10
CA LYS A 18 -34.07 84.77 50.77
C LYS A 18 -32.82 83.88 50.77
N ASP A 19 -31.98 83.95 51.79
CA ASP A 19 -30.77 83.11 51.89
C ASP A 19 -31.12 81.62 52.05
N GLU A 20 -32.12 81.29 52.87
CA GLU A 20 -32.64 79.93 53.01
C GLU A 20 -33.24 79.39 51.69
N GLN A 21 -33.97 80.23 50.95
CA GLN A 21 -34.47 79.85 49.63
C GLN A 21 -33.34 79.62 48.61
N ILE A 22 -32.26 80.41 48.64
CA ILE A 22 -31.11 80.22 47.76
C ILE A 22 -30.36 78.93 48.11
N LYS A 23 -30.17 78.64 49.41
CA LYS A 23 -29.57 77.40 49.90
C LYS A 23 -30.40 76.18 49.52
N SER A 24 -31.72 76.23 49.71
CA SER A 24 -32.65 75.17 49.31
C SER A 24 -32.61 74.91 47.80
N LYS A 25 -32.66 75.96 46.97
CA LYS A 25 -32.54 75.84 45.50
C LYS A 25 -31.19 75.28 45.05
N ARG A 26 -30.12 75.50 45.82
CA ARG A 26 -28.78 74.94 45.53
C ARG A 26 -28.72 73.45 45.86
N ILE A 27 -29.30 73.05 46.99
CA ILE A 27 -29.37 71.65 47.41
C ILE A 27 -30.21 70.84 46.42
N ILE A 28 -31.38 71.34 46.02
CA ILE A 28 -32.25 70.68 45.03
C ILE A 28 -31.52 70.49 43.69
N ARG A 29 -30.82 71.53 43.20
CA ARG A 29 -30.02 71.44 41.97
C ARG A 29 -28.90 70.40 42.08
N TRP A 30 -28.23 70.32 43.23
CA TRP A 30 -27.20 69.31 43.48
C TRP A 30 -27.77 67.88 43.48
N ILE A 31 -28.91 67.66 44.13
CA ILE A 31 -29.58 66.35 44.16
C ILE A 31 -29.96 65.91 42.74
N VAL A 32 -30.56 66.81 41.95
CA VAL A 32 -30.92 66.52 40.55
C VAL A 32 -29.68 66.18 39.73
N PHE A 33 -28.59 66.94 39.88
CA PHE A 33 -27.34 66.69 39.17
C PHE A 33 -26.73 65.33 39.52
N VAL A 34 -26.68 64.98 40.81
CA VAL A 34 -26.20 63.68 41.29
C VAL A 34 -27.08 62.55 40.77
N SER A 35 -28.41 62.70 40.79
CA SER A 35 -29.33 61.70 40.25
C SER A 35 -29.10 61.45 38.76
N VAL A 36 -28.87 62.50 37.96
CA VAL A 36 -28.56 62.38 36.53
C VAL A 36 -27.24 61.62 36.32
N ILE A 37 -26.22 61.94 37.11
CA ILE A 37 -24.93 61.23 37.07
C ILE A 37 -25.11 59.75 37.40
N ILE A 38 -25.85 59.42 38.46
CA ILE A 38 -26.12 58.02 38.87
C ILE A 38 -26.84 57.26 37.75
N CYS A 39 -27.88 57.85 37.14
CA CYS A 39 -28.58 57.25 36.01
C CYS A 39 -27.63 56.97 34.84
N PHE A 40 -26.72 57.90 34.54
CA PHE A 40 -25.73 57.72 33.48
C PHE A 40 -24.74 56.59 33.80
N VAL A 41 -24.25 56.50 35.04
CA VAL A 41 -23.36 55.42 35.48
C VAL A 41 -24.03 54.06 35.37
N VAL A 42 -25.30 53.94 35.78
CA VAL A 42 -26.08 52.69 35.65
C VAL A 42 -26.25 52.30 34.19
N ALA A 43 -26.56 53.25 33.31
CA ALA A 43 -26.67 53.00 31.87
C ALA A 43 -25.33 52.50 31.28
N LEU A 44 -24.19 53.08 31.68
CA LEU A 44 -22.86 52.62 31.24
C LEU A 44 -22.53 51.20 31.72
N ILE A 45 -22.87 50.86 32.98
CA ILE A 45 -22.67 49.51 33.52
C ILE A 45 -23.51 48.49 32.73
N TYR A 46 -24.77 48.81 32.47
CA TYR A 46 -25.67 47.96 31.70
C TYR A 46 -25.17 47.75 30.26
N GLN A 47 -24.74 48.83 29.58
CA GLN A 47 -24.14 48.78 28.25
C GLN A 47 -22.86 47.93 28.22
N ARG A 48 -21.98 48.06 29.22
CA ARG A 48 -20.77 47.21 29.31
C ARG A 48 -21.10 45.73 29.50
N TRP A 49 -22.11 45.42 30.32
CA TRP A 49 -22.51 44.04 30.57
C TRP A 49 -23.07 43.37 29.31
N ILE A 50 -23.97 44.05 28.60
CA ILE A 50 -24.53 43.52 27.35
C ILE A 50 -23.47 43.42 26.25
N ASN A 51 -22.58 44.40 26.13
CA ASN A 51 -21.49 44.37 25.15
C ASN A 51 -20.51 43.21 25.44
N LYS A 52 -20.16 42.96 26.71
CA LYS A 52 -19.31 41.83 27.10
C LYS A 52 -19.94 40.48 26.74
N LYS A 53 -21.24 40.31 27.02
CA LYS A 53 -21.98 39.08 26.69
C LYS A 53 -22.06 38.87 25.17
N ASN A 54 -22.36 39.93 24.41
CA ASN A 54 -22.42 39.88 22.95
C ASN A 54 -21.05 39.54 22.34
N ASN A 55 -19.96 40.11 22.86
CA ASN A 55 -18.61 39.79 22.41
C ASN A 55 -18.23 38.33 22.71
N GLN A 56 -18.57 37.80 23.88
CA GLN A 56 -18.33 36.39 24.20
C GLN A 56 -19.14 35.46 23.28
N GLN A 57 -20.39 35.80 22.99
CA GLN A 57 -21.21 35.06 22.03
C GLN A 57 -20.65 35.13 20.61
N ALA A 58 -20.13 36.27 20.18
CA ALA A 58 -19.50 36.42 18.87
C ALA A 58 -18.23 35.55 18.74
N LEU A 59 -17.36 35.56 19.76
CA LEU A 59 -16.17 34.71 19.78
C LEU A 59 -16.53 33.22 19.77
N TYR A 60 -17.53 32.82 20.55
CA TYR A 60 -18.01 31.43 20.56
C TYR A 60 -18.57 31.01 19.20
N ARG A 61 -19.38 31.87 18.55
CA ARG A 61 -19.88 31.62 17.20
C ARG A 61 -18.76 31.51 16.18
N GLN A 62 -17.76 32.38 16.24
CA GLN A 62 -16.61 32.32 15.35
C GLN A 62 -15.81 31.02 15.53
N ALA A 63 -15.60 30.59 16.79
CA ALA A 63 -14.93 29.32 17.07
C ALA A 63 -15.71 28.12 16.55
N LEU A 64 -17.04 28.12 16.69
CA LEU A 64 -17.91 27.09 16.13
C LEU A 64 -17.88 27.07 14.60
N GLN A 65 -17.97 28.24 13.95
CA GLN A 65 -17.89 28.34 12.49
C GLN A 65 -16.55 27.85 11.96
N TYR A 66 -15.45 28.21 12.62
CA TYR A 66 -14.12 27.72 12.27
C TYR A 66 -14.00 26.21 12.44
N ALA A 67 -14.55 25.65 13.52
CA ALA A 67 -14.55 24.21 13.76
C ALA A 67 -15.39 23.47 12.69
N ASP A 68 -16.57 23.99 12.35
CA ASP A 68 -17.46 23.44 11.34
C ASP A 68 -16.84 23.48 9.94
N GLU A 69 -16.27 24.62 9.54
CA GLU A 69 -15.56 24.76 8.25
C GLU A 69 -14.39 23.77 8.17
N LYS A 70 -13.60 23.66 9.24
CA LYS A 70 -12.49 22.71 9.29
C LYS A 70 -12.97 21.27 9.22
N GLN A 71 -14.07 20.94 9.90
CA GLN A 71 -14.69 19.62 9.84
C GLN A 71 -15.18 19.29 8.43
N ASN A 72 -15.83 20.24 7.75
CA ASN A 72 -16.30 20.06 6.37
C ASN A 72 -15.13 19.84 5.40
N VAL A 73 -14.05 20.64 5.51
CA VAL A 73 -12.84 20.45 4.69
C VAL A 73 -12.20 19.08 4.93
N MET A 74 -12.15 18.63 6.19
CA MET A 74 -11.64 17.29 6.51
C MET A 74 -12.54 16.20 5.93
N GLN A 75 -13.85 16.33 6.06
CA GLN A 75 -14.81 15.37 5.54
C GLN A 75 -14.72 15.25 4.02
N GLN A 76 -14.61 16.37 3.32
CA GLN A 76 -14.41 16.38 1.86
C GLN A 76 -13.12 15.64 1.48
N ARG A 77 -12.01 15.89 2.18
CA ARG A 77 -10.75 15.17 1.94
C ARG A 77 -10.85 13.67 2.23
N ILE A 78 -11.62 13.28 3.25
CA ILE A 78 -11.87 11.87 3.55
C ILE A 78 -12.62 11.24 2.38
N GLU A 79 -13.71 11.85 1.93
CA GLU A 79 -14.53 11.34 0.82
C GLU A 79 -13.74 11.26 -0.50
N GLU A 80 -12.95 12.30 -0.80
CA GLU A 80 -12.03 12.30 -1.95
C GLU A 80 -11.00 11.15 -1.85
N ASN A 81 -10.39 10.94 -0.69
CA ASN A 81 -9.43 9.86 -0.50
C ASN A 81 -10.08 8.46 -0.50
N GLU A 82 -11.29 8.31 0.06
CA GLU A 82 -12.05 7.06 0.03
C GLU A 82 -12.41 6.67 -1.40
N SER A 83 -12.86 7.63 -2.21
CA SER A 83 -13.13 7.40 -3.63
C SER A 83 -11.87 7.03 -4.42
N ALA A 84 -10.74 7.71 -4.14
CA ALA A 84 -9.45 7.39 -4.75
C ALA A 84 -8.96 5.99 -4.34
N LEU A 85 -9.15 5.61 -3.07
CA LEU A 85 -8.79 4.30 -2.57
C LEU A 85 -9.61 3.19 -3.24
N ALA A 86 -10.92 3.40 -3.41
CA ALA A 86 -11.78 2.44 -4.11
C ALA A 86 -11.32 2.21 -5.56
N LEU A 87 -10.94 3.27 -6.28
CA LEU A 87 -10.38 3.16 -7.63
C LEU A 87 -9.03 2.43 -7.66
N LEU A 88 -8.17 2.66 -6.67
CA LEU A 88 -6.89 1.97 -6.55
C LEU A 88 -7.08 0.47 -6.25
N GLN A 89 -8.03 0.13 -5.38
CA GLN A 89 -8.38 -1.26 -5.07
C GLN A 89 -8.95 -1.99 -6.29
N ASP A 90 -9.82 -1.35 -7.08
CA ASP A 90 -10.34 -1.92 -8.32
C ASP A 90 -9.21 -2.20 -9.32
N ARG A 91 -8.29 -1.25 -9.50
CA ARG A 91 -7.10 -1.43 -10.36
C ARG A 91 -6.18 -2.53 -9.84
N GLU A 92 -5.96 -2.62 -8.54
CA GLU A 92 -5.16 -3.69 -7.94
C GLU A 92 -5.77 -5.06 -8.24
N ASN A 93 -7.08 -5.22 -8.06
CA ASN A 93 -7.79 -6.45 -8.38
C ASN A 93 -7.68 -6.81 -9.88
N GLN A 94 -7.86 -5.84 -10.78
CA GLN A 94 -7.68 -6.05 -12.22
C GLN A 94 -6.25 -6.49 -12.56
N ASN A 95 -5.25 -5.88 -11.93
CA ASN A 95 -3.86 -6.25 -12.12
C ASN A 95 -3.57 -7.67 -11.62
N LEU A 96 -4.14 -8.06 -10.47
CA LEU A 96 -4.02 -9.43 -9.93
C LEU A 96 -4.62 -10.46 -10.89
N ASP A 97 -5.79 -10.17 -11.45
CA ASP A 97 -6.43 -11.02 -12.46
C ASP A 97 -5.57 -11.14 -13.73
N GLU A 98 -5.00 -10.02 -14.22
CA GLU A 98 -4.11 -10.03 -15.38
C GLU A 98 -2.81 -10.82 -15.13
N ILE A 99 -2.24 -10.69 -13.93
CA ILE A 99 -1.07 -11.48 -13.51
C ILE A 99 -1.43 -12.97 -13.53
N ALA A 100 -2.53 -13.37 -12.91
CA ALA A 100 -2.97 -14.77 -12.88
C ALA A 100 -3.19 -15.34 -14.29
N GLN A 101 -3.81 -14.56 -15.18
CA GLN A 101 -4.00 -14.95 -16.59
C GLN A 101 -2.66 -15.13 -17.32
N LYS A 102 -1.71 -14.21 -17.13
CA LYS A 102 -0.37 -14.31 -17.73
C LYS A 102 0.42 -15.50 -17.16
N GLU A 103 0.34 -15.77 -15.87
CA GLU A 103 0.97 -16.93 -15.24
C GLU A 103 0.41 -18.24 -15.79
N GLN A 104 -0.90 -18.33 -15.98
CA GLN A 104 -1.55 -19.49 -16.61
C GLN A 104 -1.08 -19.64 -18.06
N LEU A 105 -1.05 -18.56 -18.84
CA LEU A 105 -0.60 -18.58 -20.23
C LEU A 105 0.86 -19.00 -20.34
N ILE A 106 1.75 -18.47 -19.49
CA ILE A 106 3.17 -18.86 -19.43
C ILE A 106 3.29 -20.35 -19.11
N THR A 107 2.50 -20.86 -18.17
CA THR A 107 2.49 -22.28 -17.82
C THR A 107 2.05 -23.15 -18.99
N GLN A 108 1.01 -22.75 -19.71
CA GLN A 108 0.55 -23.43 -20.92
C GLN A 108 1.62 -23.41 -22.01
N LEU A 109 2.17 -22.25 -22.33
CA LEU A 109 3.22 -22.10 -23.35
C LEU A 109 4.47 -22.91 -23.01
N LYS A 110 4.87 -22.99 -21.73
CA LYS A 110 5.98 -23.86 -21.30
C LYS A 110 5.70 -25.33 -21.59
N LYS A 111 4.48 -25.80 -21.31
CA LYS A 111 4.04 -27.18 -21.62
C LYS A 111 4.03 -27.45 -23.12
N GLU A 112 3.47 -26.55 -23.92
CA GLU A 112 3.43 -26.66 -25.38
C GLU A 112 4.84 -26.67 -25.97
N LYS A 113 5.71 -25.76 -25.52
CA LYS A 113 7.11 -25.72 -25.94
C LYS A 113 7.86 -26.99 -25.59
N LEU A 114 7.60 -27.58 -24.42
CA LEU A 114 8.16 -28.88 -24.06
C LEU A 114 7.63 -30.00 -24.98
N ALA A 115 6.32 -30.05 -25.21
CA ALA A 115 5.71 -31.05 -26.10
C ALA A 115 6.29 -30.99 -27.52
N LEU A 116 6.46 -29.79 -28.08
CA LEU A 116 7.07 -29.59 -29.39
C LEU A 116 8.54 -30.04 -29.44
N ARG A 117 9.34 -29.73 -28.43
CA ARG A 117 10.74 -30.17 -28.34
C ARG A 117 10.86 -31.68 -28.23
N THR A 118 10.05 -32.29 -27.37
CA THR A 118 10.00 -33.75 -27.23
C THR A 118 9.54 -34.40 -28.54
N TRP A 119 8.54 -33.84 -29.22
CA TRP A 119 8.11 -34.33 -30.53
C TRP A 119 9.20 -34.22 -31.59
N LEU A 120 9.92 -33.09 -31.66
CA LEU A 120 11.06 -32.92 -32.58
C LEU A 120 12.15 -33.96 -32.30
N PHE A 121 12.47 -34.19 -31.02
CA PHE A 121 13.43 -35.20 -30.63
C PHE A 121 12.98 -36.60 -31.06
N GLN A 122 11.70 -36.93 -30.90
CA GLN A 122 11.11 -38.20 -31.34
C GLN A 122 11.25 -38.46 -32.84
N GLN A 123 11.27 -37.41 -33.67
CA GLN A 123 11.46 -37.54 -35.12
C GLN A 123 12.90 -37.91 -35.51
N THR A 124 13.87 -37.75 -34.60
CA THR A 124 15.28 -37.97 -34.92
C THR A 124 15.64 -39.45 -35.03
N SER A 125 16.61 -39.76 -35.90
CA SER A 125 17.12 -41.14 -36.04
C SER A 125 17.77 -41.65 -34.74
N ILE A 126 18.39 -40.77 -33.97
CA ILE A 126 19.04 -41.15 -32.71
C ILE A 126 18.02 -41.49 -31.62
N TYR A 127 16.85 -40.84 -31.60
CA TYR A 127 15.76 -41.23 -30.69
C TYR A 127 15.27 -42.66 -30.94
N LYS A 128 15.12 -43.06 -32.21
CA LYS A 128 14.76 -44.44 -32.57
C LYS A 128 15.77 -45.45 -32.01
N LYS A 129 17.05 -45.09 -32.00
CA LYS A 129 18.10 -45.89 -31.37
C LYS A 129 17.91 -45.97 -29.85
N VAL A 130 17.65 -44.86 -29.16
CA VAL A 130 17.34 -44.85 -27.72
C VAL A 130 16.18 -45.79 -27.40
N MET A 131 15.09 -45.74 -28.18
CA MET A 131 13.93 -46.62 -27.99
C MET A 131 14.28 -48.10 -28.20
N SER A 132 15.01 -48.43 -29.26
CA SER A 132 15.44 -49.83 -29.51
C SER A 132 16.35 -50.41 -28.41
N LEU A 133 17.08 -49.55 -27.68
CA LEU A 133 17.85 -49.96 -26.50
C LEU A 133 16.92 -50.22 -25.31
N SER A 134 15.90 -49.38 -25.14
CA SER A 134 14.91 -49.50 -24.08
C SER A 134 14.05 -50.77 -24.17
N ASP A 135 13.80 -51.29 -25.37
CA ASP A 135 12.98 -52.51 -25.58
C ASP A 135 13.62 -53.79 -24.99
N GLN A 136 14.88 -53.72 -24.55
CA GLN A 136 15.62 -54.84 -23.96
C GLN A 136 15.30 -55.10 -22.48
N GLN A 137 14.15 -54.64 -21.97
CA GLN A 137 13.78 -54.75 -20.55
C GLN A 137 13.83 -56.19 -20.03
N GLN A 138 13.40 -57.17 -20.84
CA GLN A 138 13.39 -58.60 -20.47
C GLN A 138 14.74 -59.31 -20.68
N VAL A 139 15.72 -58.65 -21.28
CA VAL A 139 17.06 -59.22 -21.51
C VAL A 139 17.87 -59.19 -20.22
N ASN A 140 18.62 -60.25 -19.95
CA ASN A 140 19.55 -60.33 -18.83
C ASN A 140 20.45 -59.08 -18.80
N LYS A 141 20.50 -58.41 -17.64
CA LYS A 141 21.29 -57.21 -17.39
C LYS A 141 22.75 -57.32 -17.88
N LYS A 142 23.37 -58.50 -17.81
CA LYS A 142 24.76 -58.70 -18.26
C LYS A 142 24.95 -58.67 -19.79
N ILE A 143 23.88 -58.79 -20.57
CA ILE A 143 23.91 -58.97 -22.04
C ILE A 143 23.22 -57.79 -22.76
N ARG A 144 22.65 -56.83 -22.02
CA ARG A 144 22.00 -55.66 -22.62
C ARG A 144 23.00 -54.88 -23.47
N LYS A 145 22.60 -54.57 -24.70
CA LYS A 145 23.36 -53.69 -25.57
C LYS A 145 23.27 -52.27 -25.01
N VAL A 146 24.39 -51.57 -25.08
CA VAL A 146 24.49 -50.16 -24.70
C VAL A 146 24.82 -49.33 -25.93
N MET A 147 24.59 -48.02 -25.84
CA MET A 147 24.93 -47.09 -26.91
C MET A 147 26.44 -46.99 -27.10
N ALA A 148 26.90 -47.00 -28.34
CA ALA A 148 28.32 -46.80 -28.65
C ALA A 148 28.73 -45.34 -28.44
N ALA A 149 30.03 -45.08 -28.19
CA ALA A 149 30.53 -43.72 -27.94
C ALA A 149 30.19 -42.71 -29.06
N ALA A 150 30.31 -43.13 -30.33
CA ALA A 150 29.95 -42.28 -31.48
C ALA A 150 28.44 -42.00 -31.57
N GLU A 151 27.60 -42.95 -31.14
CA GLU A 151 26.15 -42.75 -31.06
C GLU A 151 25.78 -41.81 -29.92
N LEU A 152 26.49 -41.89 -28.78
CA LEU A 152 26.32 -41.01 -27.64
C LEU A 152 26.70 -39.56 -27.99
N ASP A 153 27.79 -39.35 -28.72
CA ASP A 153 28.18 -38.02 -29.21
C ASP A 153 27.11 -37.42 -30.14
N LYS A 154 26.58 -38.24 -31.06
CA LYS A 154 25.45 -37.84 -31.91
C LYS A 154 24.19 -37.52 -31.10
N LEU A 155 23.87 -38.33 -30.08
CA LEU A 155 22.75 -38.08 -29.18
C LEU A 155 22.91 -36.74 -28.48
N LYS A 156 24.08 -36.50 -27.91
CA LYS A 156 24.42 -35.26 -27.22
C LYS A 156 24.23 -34.04 -28.13
N LYS A 157 24.85 -34.05 -29.32
CA LYS A 157 24.75 -32.96 -30.28
C LYS A 157 23.29 -32.67 -30.67
N THR A 158 22.56 -33.71 -31.10
CA THR A 158 21.15 -33.57 -31.51
C THR A 158 20.26 -33.08 -30.36
N THR A 159 20.44 -33.62 -29.15
CA THR A 159 19.67 -33.18 -27.98
C THR A 159 20.01 -31.74 -27.63
N PHE A 160 21.27 -31.32 -27.69
CA PHE A 160 21.67 -29.95 -27.35
C PHE A 160 21.15 -28.92 -28.34
N GLU A 161 21.10 -29.26 -29.63
CA GLU A 161 20.48 -28.42 -30.65
C GLU A 161 18.98 -28.22 -30.39
N ILE A 162 18.25 -29.29 -30.05
CA ILE A 162 16.78 -29.24 -29.81
C ILE A 162 16.43 -28.56 -28.48
N TYR A 163 17.25 -28.77 -27.44
CA TYR A 163 17.03 -28.28 -26.08
C TYR A 163 17.90 -27.05 -25.73
N ALA A 164 18.44 -26.35 -26.72
CA ALA A 164 19.34 -25.21 -26.50
C ALA A 164 18.74 -24.14 -25.56
N ASP A 165 17.44 -23.89 -25.69
CA ASP A 165 16.69 -22.92 -24.89
C ASP A 165 16.43 -23.38 -23.44
N TYR A 166 16.47 -24.70 -23.19
CA TYR A 166 16.41 -25.30 -21.85
C TYR A 166 17.80 -25.34 -21.20
N ILE A 167 18.83 -25.63 -22.00
CA ILE A 167 20.21 -25.75 -21.54
C ILE A 167 20.81 -24.39 -21.14
N SER A 168 20.62 -23.37 -21.98
CA SER A 168 21.20 -22.03 -21.78
C SER A 168 20.92 -21.46 -20.38
N PRO A 169 19.67 -21.41 -19.87
CA PRO A 169 19.41 -20.91 -18.52
C PRO A 169 19.97 -21.84 -17.43
N LEU A 170 19.99 -23.17 -17.64
CA LEU A 170 20.57 -24.11 -16.66
C LEU A 170 22.08 -23.91 -16.50
N GLN A 171 22.79 -23.65 -17.60
CA GLN A 171 24.23 -23.35 -17.55
C GLN A 171 24.51 -22.00 -16.89
N ALA A 172 23.66 -20.99 -17.15
CA ALA A 172 23.78 -19.68 -16.51
C ALA A 172 23.53 -19.74 -15.00
N GLN A 173 22.54 -20.54 -14.58
CA GLN A 173 22.18 -20.68 -13.17
C GLN A 173 23.14 -21.62 -12.40
N TYR A 174 23.59 -22.70 -13.04
CA TYR A 174 24.38 -23.75 -12.40
C TYR A 174 25.67 -24.04 -13.20
N SER A 175 26.69 -23.21 -12.99
CA SER A 175 27.97 -23.29 -13.73
C SER A 175 28.74 -24.61 -13.53
N GLN A 176 28.45 -25.36 -12.47
CA GLN A 176 29.08 -26.66 -12.17
C GLN A 176 28.48 -27.83 -12.97
N LEU A 177 27.41 -27.63 -13.74
CA LEU A 177 26.79 -28.70 -14.54
C LEU A 177 27.69 -29.06 -15.73
N THR A 178 28.04 -30.34 -15.81
CA THR A 178 28.79 -30.87 -16.97
C THR A 178 27.87 -31.05 -18.17
N GLU A 179 28.43 -31.23 -19.37
CA GLU A 179 27.59 -31.52 -20.53
C GLU A 179 26.82 -32.84 -20.39
N ASP A 180 27.40 -33.85 -19.76
CA ASP A 180 26.67 -35.09 -19.45
C ASP A 180 25.52 -34.86 -18.47
N ASP A 181 25.69 -33.95 -17.51
CA ASP A 181 24.65 -33.56 -16.56
C ASP A 181 23.47 -32.91 -17.28
N LEU A 182 23.76 -32.00 -18.22
CA LEU A 182 22.76 -31.35 -19.07
C LEU A 182 22.05 -32.35 -19.99
N LEU A 183 22.79 -33.31 -20.55
CA LEU A 183 22.22 -34.37 -21.38
C LEU A 183 21.25 -35.23 -20.56
N VAL A 184 21.61 -35.62 -19.33
CA VAL A 184 20.71 -36.35 -18.43
C VAL A 184 19.44 -35.56 -18.16
N LEU A 185 19.55 -34.26 -17.84
CA LEU A 185 18.39 -33.41 -17.59
C LEU A 185 17.47 -33.31 -18.82
N CYS A 186 18.02 -33.10 -20.02
CA CYS A 186 17.23 -33.06 -21.25
C CYS A 186 16.50 -34.38 -21.53
N LEU A 187 17.17 -35.52 -21.35
CA LEU A 187 16.54 -36.83 -21.56
C LEU A 187 15.45 -37.11 -20.51
N GLN A 188 15.61 -36.63 -19.28
CA GLN A 188 14.55 -36.72 -18.26
C GLN A 188 13.36 -35.83 -18.61
N GLU A 189 13.61 -34.60 -19.06
CA GLU A 189 12.58 -33.66 -19.51
C GLU A 189 11.80 -34.22 -20.70
N ALA A 190 12.48 -34.94 -21.60
CA ALA A 190 11.89 -35.66 -22.72
C ALA A 190 11.09 -36.92 -22.33
N GLY A 191 11.03 -37.28 -21.04
CA GLY A 191 10.31 -38.45 -20.55
C GLY A 191 11.01 -39.79 -20.80
N ILE A 192 12.31 -39.79 -21.09
CA ILE A 192 13.07 -41.02 -21.32
C ILE A 192 13.24 -41.78 -19.99
N SER A 193 12.96 -43.09 -20.03
CA SER A 193 13.03 -43.93 -18.82
C SER A 193 14.44 -43.95 -18.22
N PRO A 194 14.59 -44.04 -16.88
CA PRO A 194 15.92 -44.10 -16.25
C PRO A 194 16.80 -45.22 -16.79
N LEU A 195 16.23 -46.37 -17.15
CA LEU A 195 16.98 -47.46 -17.74
C LEU A 195 17.51 -47.09 -19.14
N ALA A 196 16.66 -46.53 -20.00
CA ALA A 196 17.06 -46.11 -21.34
C ALA A 196 18.16 -45.05 -21.31
N ILE A 197 18.06 -44.08 -20.40
CA ILE A 197 19.13 -43.10 -20.15
C ILE A 197 20.42 -43.83 -19.79
N SER A 198 20.38 -44.77 -18.84
CA SER A 198 21.58 -45.50 -18.43
C SER A 198 22.24 -46.29 -19.58
N LEU A 199 21.42 -46.93 -20.42
CA LEU A 199 21.90 -47.65 -21.61
C LEU A 199 22.56 -46.70 -22.62
N CYS A 200 22.10 -45.45 -22.71
CA CYS A 200 22.76 -44.42 -23.54
C CYS A 200 24.14 -44.06 -23.00
N PHE A 201 24.32 -44.04 -21.67
CA PHE A 201 25.60 -43.75 -21.02
C PHE A 201 26.54 -44.96 -20.89
N GLY A 202 26.23 -46.10 -21.53
CA GLY A 202 27.09 -47.28 -21.46
C GLY A 202 26.85 -48.18 -20.25
N HIS A 203 25.79 -47.95 -19.47
CA HIS A 203 25.49 -48.71 -18.26
C HIS A 203 24.28 -49.63 -18.43
N THR A 204 24.37 -50.87 -17.95
CA THR A 204 23.29 -51.87 -18.11
C THR A 204 22.21 -51.81 -17.01
N ASP A 205 22.44 -51.03 -15.95
CA ASP A 205 21.51 -50.74 -14.86
C ASP A 205 21.44 -49.26 -14.55
N THR A 206 20.55 -48.89 -13.62
CA THR A 206 20.30 -47.50 -13.20
C THR A 206 21.17 -47.02 -12.03
N VAL A 207 22.11 -47.82 -11.53
CA VAL A 207 22.89 -47.48 -10.32
C VAL A 207 23.73 -46.24 -10.55
N ALA A 208 24.52 -46.23 -11.64
CA ALA A 208 25.35 -45.09 -12.01
C ALA A 208 24.52 -43.82 -12.25
N LEU A 209 23.36 -43.96 -12.91
CA LEU A 209 22.44 -42.85 -13.13
C LEU A 209 21.85 -42.31 -11.83
N ASN A 210 21.44 -43.17 -10.90
CA ASN A 210 20.87 -42.75 -9.61
C ASN A 210 21.90 -41.99 -8.77
N GLN A 211 23.15 -42.46 -8.76
CA GLN A 211 24.26 -41.74 -8.12
C GLN A 211 24.49 -40.36 -8.78
N ARG A 212 24.45 -40.29 -10.11
CA ARG A 212 24.54 -39.01 -10.84
C ARG A 212 23.39 -38.08 -10.48
N LYS A 213 22.15 -38.57 -10.43
CA LYS A 213 20.97 -37.79 -10.00
C LYS A 213 21.12 -37.24 -8.59
N SER A 214 21.70 -38.00 -7.65
CA SER A 214 21.99 -37.50 -6.30
C SER A 214 23.00 -36.34 -6.33
N ARG A 215 24.07 -36.45 -7.14
CA ARG A 215 25.04 -35.36 -7.33
C ARG A 215 24.42 -34.14 -8.00
N LEU A 216 23.57 -34.33 -9.01
CA LEU A 216 22.84 -33.26 -9.69
C LEU A 216 22.00 -32.45 -8.71
N LYS A 217 21.21 -33.13 -7.86
CA LYS A 217 20.40 -32.47 -6.84
C LYS A 217 21.25 -31.57 -5.94
N LYS A 218 22.44 -32.03 -5.54
CA LYS A 218 23.36 -31.26 -4.70
C LYS A 218 23.88 -30.02 -5.42
N LYS A 219 24.30 -30.16 -6.69
CA LYS A 219 24.74 -29.03 -7.53
C LYS A 219 23.64 -28.00 -7.80
N MET A 220 22.38 -28.43 -7.83
CA MET A 220 21.23 -27.54 -8.09
C MET A 220 20.62 -26.94 -6.81
N SER A 221 21.13 -27.31 -5.63
CA SER A 221 20.73 -26.76 -4.33
C SER A 221 21.74 -25.80 -3.72
N GLU A 222 22.92 -25.68 -4.33
CA GLU A 222 23.98 -24.72 -3.99
C GLU A 222 23.74 -23.40 -4.76
#